data_AF-A0A7R9PGQ1-F1
#
_entry.id   AF-A0A7R9PGQ1-F1
#
_cell.length_a   1.000
_cell.length_b   1.000
_cell.length_c   1.000
_cell.angle_alpha   90.00
_cell.angle_beta   90.00
_cell.angle_gamma   90.00
#
_symmetry.space_group_name_H-M   'P 1'
#
loop_
_entity.id
_entity.type
_entity.pdbx_description
1 polymer ?
#
loop_
_entity_poly.entity_id
_entity_poly.type
_entity_poly.pdbx_seq_one_letter_code
_entity_poly.pdbx_strand_id
1 'polypeptide(L)'
;MKVIATYHQEIFLSVVGYGAIIWATGLKQVLPSQMLRRLQRSVLLSFSGAYCMVATDALCVAMDICPLDLKIRRRGALYWLRKGNMQEAVGLKGQGVLSKEDMNKAMEDGDWYNTITGKGPYRATLHERGLTDTAMCDCGEVTTSEHVVLECPETQEIRTLPQKEIQGIMVGNILRDPEKFH
;
A
#
# COMPACT_ATOMS: atom_id res chain seq x y z
N MET A 1 4.03 17.50 11.46
CA MET A 1 3.84 16.05 11.28
C MET A 1 5.04 15.30 10.68
N LYS A 2 5.94 15.94 9.91
CA LYS A 2 7.12 15.27 9.31
C LYS A 2 8.00 14.47 10.30
N VAL A 3 8.14 14.92 11.54
CA VAL A 3 8.95 14.26 12.59
C VAL A 3 8.48 12.84 12.93
N ILE A 4 7.17 12.61 12.94
CA ILE A 4 6.60 11.30 13.30
C ILE A 4 6.75 10.35 12.12
N ALA A 5 6.52 10.85 10.90
CA ALA A 5 6.78 10.11 9.68
C ALA A 5 8.26 9.71 9.58
N THR A 6 9.20 10.62 9.85
CA THR A 6 10.64 10.28 9.83
C THR A 6 11.02 9.31 10.94
N TYR A 7 10.52 9.47 12.17
CA TYR A 7 10.75 8.50 13.25
C TYR A 7 10.27 7.09 12.85
N HIS A 8 9.04 6.99 12.33
CA HIS A 8 8.47 5.70 11.96
C HIS A 8 9.20 5.08 10.75
N GLN A 9 9.60 5.89 9.77
CA GLN A 9 10.26 5.43 8.55
C GLN A 9 11.72 5.04 8.77
N GLU A 10 12.46 5.80 9.58
CA GLU A 10 13.90 5.61 9.75
C GLU A 10 14.20 4.73 10.95
N ILE A 11 13.66 5.06 12.12
CA ILE A 11 14.02 4.38 13.38
C ILE A 11 13.19 3.11 13.53
N PHE A 12 11.86 3.25 13.52
CA PHE A 12 10.97 2.13 13.83
C PHE A 12 11.07 1.01 12.79
N LEU A 13 11.10 1.37 11.51
CA LEU A 13 11.30 0.42 10.42
C LEU A 13 12.70 -0.20 10.42
N SER A 14 13.74 0.50 10.87
CA SER A 14 15.08 -0.10 10.97
C SER A 14 15.17 -1.08 12.13
N VAL A 15 14.63 -0.73 13.30
CA VAL A 15 14.62 -1.61 14.48
C VAL A 15 13.81 -2.88 14.21
N VAL A 16 12.56 -2.74 13.79
CA VAL A 16 11.71 -3.91 13.55
C VAL A 16 12.12 -4.63 12.26
N GLY A 17 12.52 -3.87 11.25
CA GLY A 17 12.82 -4.40 9.93
C GLY A 17 14.22 -4.96 9.74
N TYR A 18 15.13 -4.87 10.73
CA TYR A 18 16.48 -5.46 10.65
C TYR A 18 16.43 -6.96 10.38
N GLY A 19 15.51 -7.68 11.03
CA GLY A 19 15.31 -9.11 10.86
C GLY A 19 14.27 -9.49 9.80
N ALA A 20 13.64 -8.51 9.14
CA ALA A 20 12.47 -8.73 8.26
C ALA A 20 12.70 -9.83 7.22
N ILE A 21 13.92 -9.94 6.70
CA ILE A 21 14.30 -10.93 5.70
C ILE A 21 14.06 -12.38 6.18
N ILE A 22 14.32 -12.66 7.45
CA ILE A 22 14.28 -14.01 8.02
C ILE A 22 12.85 -14.40 8.37
N TRP A 23 12.10 -13.48 9.00
CA TRP A 23 10.80 -13.80 9.57
C TRP A 23 9.61 -13.27 8.75
N ALA A 24 9.82 -12.48 7.69
CA ALA A 24 8.73 -12.00 6.85
C ALA A 24 7.88 -13.14 6.27
N THR A 25 8.49 -14.28 5.96
CA THR A 25 7.78 -15.49 5.48
C THR A 25 6.72 -15.98 6.47
N GLY A 26 6.90 -15.71 7.76
CA GLY A 26 5.92 -15.98 8.82
C GLY A 26 4.73 -15.02 8.85
N LEU A 27 4.79 -13.87 8.15
CA LEU A 27 3.68 -12.92 8.07
C LEU A 27 2.51 -13.37 7.20
N LYS A 28 2.63 -14.55 6.56
CA LYS A 28 1.48 -15.27 5.98
C LYS A 28 0.39 -15.52 7.04
N GLN A 29 0.80 -15.66 8.30
CA GLN A 29 -0.11 -15.86 9.42
C GLN A 29 -0.66 -14.54 9.97
N VAL A 30 -1.88 -14.62 10.51
CA VAL A 30 -2.60 -13.45 11.05
C VAL A 30 -1.97 -12.95 12.36
N LEU A 31 -1.48 -13.85 13.22
CA LEU A 31 -0.97 -13.49 14.56
C LEU A 31 0.26 -12.57 14.52
N PRO A 32 1.34 -12.87 13.77
CA PRO A 32 2.51 -11.98 13.70
C PRO A 32 2.15 -10.62 13.09
N SER A 33 1.25 -10.61 12.10
CA SER A 33 0.76 -9.39 11.47
C SER A 33 -0.04 -8.51 12.45
N GLN A 34 -0.87 -9.12 13.32
CA GLN A 34 -1.60 -8.39 14.36
C GLN A 34 -0.68 -7.84 15.46
N MET A 35 0.36 -8.59 15.85
CA MET A 35 1.33 -8.12 16.84
C MET A 35 2.05 -6.85 16.36
N LEU A 36 2.48 -6.81 15.09
CA LEU A 36 3.08 -5.62 14.49
C LEU A 36 2.12 -4.43 14.50
N ARG A 37 0.85 -4.64 14.14
CA ARG A 37 -0.18 -3.58 14.18
C ARG A 37 -0.43 -3.08 15.60
N ARG A 38 -0.39 -3.94 16.62
CA ARG A 38 -0.52 -3.55 18.04
C ARG A 38 0.67 -2.70 18.51
N LEU A 39 1.89 -3.10 18.17
CA LEU A 39 3.09 -2.32 18.48
C LEU A 39 3.06 -0.94 17.82
N GLN A 40 2.77 -0.90 16.52
CA GLN A 40 2.64 0.35 15.76
C GLN A 40 1.55 1.24 16.35
N ARG A 41 0.39 0.67 16.68
CA ARG A 41 -0.75 1.40 17.28
C ARG A 41 -0.36 2.08 18.60
N SER A 42 0.35 1.38 19.48
CA SER A 42 0.77 1.94 20.77
C SER A 42 1.61 3.21 20.59
N VAL A 43 2.59 3.14 19.69
CA VAL A 43 3.45 4.28 19.35
C VAL A 43 2.63 5.42 18.75
N LEU A 44 1.77 5.14 17.77
CA LEU A 44 0.99 6.16 17.09
C LEU A 44 -0.05 6.84 18.01
N LEU A 45 -0.68 6.11 18.93
CA LEU A 45 -1.60 6.69 19.91
C LEU A 45 -0.85 7.64 20.85
N SER A 46 0.37 7.27 21.23
CA SER A 46 1.22 8.10 22.08
C SER A 46 1.59 9.43 21.40
N PHE A 47 1.84 9.41 20.09
CA PHE A 47 2.21 10.60 19.32
C PHE A 47 1.02 11.48 18.91
N SER A 48 -0.14 10.87 18.62
CA SER A 48 -1.32 11.59 18.13
C SER A 48 -2.20 12.14 19.25
N GLY A 49 -2.15 11.56 20.44
CA GLY A 49 -3.13 11.84 21.50
C GLY A 49 -4.55 11.44 21.14
N ALA A 50 -4.74 10.63 20.08
CA ALA A 50 -6.05 10.21 19.61
C ALA A 50 -6.73 9.27 20.60
N TYR A 51 -8.06 9.22 20.54
CA TYR A 51 -8.84 8.37 21.42
C TYR A 51 -8.49 6.88 21.22
N CYS A 52 -8.46 6.10 22.30
CA CYS A 52 -7.96 4.73 22.30
C CYS A 52 -8.77 3.75 21.42
N MET A 53 -10.00 4.10 21.01
CA MET A 53 -10.82 3.32 20.05
C MET A 53 -10.52 3.60 18.57
N VAL A 54 -9.74 4.63 18.21
CA VAL A 54 -9.49 4.98 16.79
C VAL A 54 -8.80 3.83 16.07
N ALA A 55 -9.31 3.31 14.95
CA ALA A 55 -8.71 2.18 14.23
C ALA A 55 -7.24 2.47 13.83
N THR A 56 -6.39 1.42 13.81
CA THR A 56 -4.95 1.59 13.52
C THR A 56 -4.73 2.11 12.10
N ASP A 57 -5.55 1.66 11.15
CA ASP A 57 -5.47 2.12 9.77
C ASP A 57 -5.91 3.59 9.66
N ALA A 58 -6.98 4.00 10.35
CA ALA A 58 -7.40 5.41 10.41
C ALA A 58 -6.30 6.31 11.01
N LEU A 59 -5.57 5.81 11.99
CA LEU A 59 -4.45 6.52 12.59
C LEU A 59 -3.23 6.59 11.66
N CYS A 60 -2.98 5.54 10.89
CA CYS A 60 -2.01 5.55 9.80
C CYS A 60 -2.35 6.67 8.81
N VAL A 61 -3.61 6.72 8.34
CA VAL A 61 -4.14 7.75 7.42
C VAL A 61 -3.88 9.16 7.96
N ALA A 62 -4.33 9.42 9.20
CA ALA A 62 -4.23 10.74 9.81
C ALA A 62 -2.78 11.21 9.95
N MET A 63 -1.85 10.28 10.21
CA MET A 63 -0.44 10.59 10.44
C MET A 63 0.44 10.47 9.19
N ASP A 64 -0.16 10.12 8.05
CA ASP A 64 0.52 9.89 6.77
C ASP A 64 1.59 8.78 6.82
N ILE A 65 1.25 7.66 7.48
CA ILE A 65 2.19 6.57 7.74
C ILE A 65 1.66 5.27 7.14
N CYS A 66 2.41 4.66 6.23
CA CYS A 66 2.11 3.32 5.72
C CYS A 66 2.25 2.25 6.84
N PRO A 67 1.29 1.30 6.97
CA PRO A 67 1.33 0.21 7.95
C PRO A 67 2.65 -0.58 7.92
N LEU A 68 3.18 -0.89 9.11
CA LEU A 68 4.49 -1.55 9.25
C LEU A 68 4.50 -2.95 8.62
N ASP A 69 3.42 -3.70 8.79
CA ASP A 69 3.24 -5.04 8.23
C ASP A 69 3.51 -5.08 6.71
N LEU A 70 3.01 -4.09 5.98
CA LEU A 70 3.21 -3.97 4.53
C LEU A 70 4.67 -3.67 4.17
N LYS A 71 5.33 -2.78 4.92
CA LYS A 71 6.75 -2.44 4.69
C LYS A 71 7.69 -3.62 4.93
N ILE A 72 7.35 -4.48 5.88
CA ILE A 72 8.15 -5.65 6.21
C ILE A 72 7.96 -6.76 5.18
N ARG A 73 6.70 -7.02 4.77
CA ARG A 73 6.40 -7.91 3.63
C ARG A 73 7.13 -7.45 2.38
N ARG A 74 7.19 -6.14 2.15
CA ARG A 74 7.96 -5.52 1.07
C ARG A 74 9.44 -5.88 1.12
N ARG A 75 10.10 -5.61 2.24
CA ARG A 75 11.53 -5.89 2.41
C ARG A 75 11.84 -7.38 2.24
N GLY A 76 11.00 -8.26 2.79
CA GLY A 76 11.14 -9.70 2.62
C GLY A 76 11.02 -10.14 1.17
N ALA A 77 10.00 -9.68 0.46
CA ALA A 77 9.76 -10.07 -0.93
C ALA A 77 10.89 -9.59 -1.87
N LEU A 78 11.40 -8.37 -1.69
CA LEU A 78 12.54 -7.86 -2.46
C LEU A 78 13.83 -8.68 -2.23
N TYR A 79 14.03 -9.18 -1.01
CA TYR A 79 15.16 -10.07 -0.73
C TYR A 79 15.04 -11.40 -1.47
N TRP A 80 13.87 -12.03 -1.41
CA TRP A 80 13.64 -13.32 -2.06
C TRP A 80 13.70 -13.23 -3.59
N LEU A 81 13.22 -12.12 -4.17
CA LEU A 81 13.42 -11.85 -5.60
C LEU A 81 14.89 -11.73 -5.97
N ARG A 82 15.69 -10.99 -5.19
CA ARG A 82 17.14 -10.87 -5.45
C ARG A 82 17.85 -12.24 -5.41
N LYS A 83 17.34 -13.15 -4.58
CA LYS A 83 17.85 -14.52 -4.43
C LYS A 83 17.32 -15.47 -5.51
N GLY A 84 16.38 -15.04 -6.36
CA GLY A 84 15.77 -15.87 -7.40
C GLY A 84 14.68 -16.83 -6.92
N ASN A 85 14.21 -16.71 -5.67
CA ASN A 85 13.13 -17.56 -5.15
C ASN A 85 11.77 -16.86 -5.29
N MET A 86 11.14 -17.05 -6.46
CA MET A 86 9.86 -16.42 -6.80
C MET A 86 8.71 -16.88 -5.89
N GLN A 87 8.71 -18.14 -5.45
CA GLN A 87 7.60 -18.72 -4.68
C GLN A 87 7.43 -18.03 -3.31
N GLU A 88 8.55 -17.76 -2.62
CA GLU A 88 8.50 -17.04 -1.34
C GLU A 88 8.15 -15.56 -1.52
N ALA A 89 8.58 -14.93 -2.62
CA ALA A 89 8.21 -13.55 -2.91
C ALA A 89 6.70 -13.41 -3.19
N VAL A 90 6.12 -14.30 -3.99
CA VAL A 90 4.68 -14.33 -4.27
C VAL A 90 3.88 -14.65 -3.01
N GLY A 91 4.36 -15.59 -2.19
CA GLY A 91 3.71 -15.94 -0.93
C GLY A 91 3.63 -14.79 0.10
N LEU A 92 4.45 -13.75 -0.05
CA LEU A 92 4.46 -12.57 0.83
C LEU A 92 3.52 -11.44 0.38
N LYS A 93 3.27 -11.32 -0.93
CA LYS A 93 2.57 -10.18 -1.53
C LYS A 93 1.21 -10.55 -2.15
N GLY A 94 0.91 -11.84 -2.32
CA GLY A 94 -0.21 -12.30 -3.13
C GLY A 94 0.20 -12.47 -4.60
N GLN A 95 -0.66 -13.09 -5.41
CA GLN A 95 -0.38 -13.41 -6.81
C GLN A 95 -0.10 -12.13 -7.64
N GLY A 96 0.84 -12.21 -8.59
CA GLY A 96 1.07 -11.15 -9.60
C GLY A 96 2.41 -10.42 -9.59
N VAL A 97 3.48 -10.96 -8.99
CA VAL A 97 4.82 -10.34 -9.03
C VAL A 97 5.82 -11.26 -9.71
N LEU A 98 6.27 -10.83 -10.89
CA LEU A 98 7.17 -11.60 -11.76
C LEU A 98 8.59 -10.98 -11.87
N SER A 99 8.77 -9.68 -11.57
CA SER A 99 10.10 -9.05 -11.58
C SER A 99 10.34 -8.02 -10.46
N LYS A 100 11.60 -7.61 -10.30
CA LYS A 100 12.03 -6.55 -9.36
C LYS A 100 11.45 -5.18 -9.74
N GLU A 101 11.27 -4.95 -11.04
CA GLU A 101 10.63 -3.75 -11.60
C GLU A 101 9.13 -3.79 -11.37
N ASP A 102 8.49 -4.94 -11.55
CA ASP A 102 7.08 -5.16 -11.20
C ASP A 102 6.86 -5.06 -9.69
N MET A 103 7.86 -5.37 -8.85
CA MET A 103 7.78 -5.12 -7.41
C MET A 103 7.85 -3.65 -7.07
N ASN A 104 8.78 -2.90 -7.67
CA ASN A 104 8.89 -1.47 -7.43
C ASN A 104 7.67 -0.74 -7.99
N LYS A 105 7.23 -1.06 -9.22
CA LYS A 105 5.98 -0.61 -9.82
C LYS A 105 4.79 -1.02 -8.98
N ALA A 106 4.53 -2.30 -8.74
CA ALA A 106 3.41 -2.72 -7.90
C ALA A 106 3.60 -2.44 -6.38
N MET A 107 4.57 -1.62 -5.98
CA MET A 107 4.68 -1.00 -4.66
C MET A 107 4.45 0.50 -4.70
N GLU A 108 4.87 1.17 -5.78
CA GLU A 108 4.43 2.53 -6.12
C GLU A 108 2.93 2.53 -6.49
N ASP A 109 2.46 1.46 -7.13
CA ASP A 109 1.09 1.20 -7.61
C ASP A 109 0.27 0.38 -6.60
N GLY A 110 0.97 -0.34 -5.71
CA GLY A 110 0.40 -1.14 -4.63
C GLY A 110 0.32 -0.42 -3.30
N ASP A 111 0.57 0.89 -3.26
CA ASP A 111 0.26 1.70 -2.10
C ASP A 111 -1.26 1.96 -2.06
N TRP A 112 -2.03 0.87 -1.94
CA TRP A 112 -3.49 0.89 -1.74
C TRP A 112 -3.85 1.85 -0.62
N TYR A 113 -2.96 2.00 0.37
CA TYR A 113 -3.06 2.96 1.45
C TYR A 113 -3.04 4.40 0.91
N ASN A 114 -2.11 4.78 0.03
CA ASN A 114 -2.17 6.10 -0.61
C ASN A 114 -3.43 6.25 -1.48
N THR A 115 -3.83 5.19 -2.19
CA THR A 115 -5.08 5.16 -2.97
C THR A 115 -6.28 5.48 -2.07
N ILE A 116 -6.57 4.66 -1.05
CA ILE A 116 -7.73 4.88 -0.17
C ILE A 116 -7.65 6.17 0.65
N THR A 117 -6.46 6.78 0.80
CA THR A 117 -6.27 8.03 1.54
C THR A 117 -6.28 9.28 0.66
N GLY A 118 -6.55 9.16 -0.64
CA GLY A 118 -6.57 10.31 -1.55
C GLY A 118 -5.18 10.83 -1.94
N LYS A 119 -4.11 10.13 -1.55
CA LYS A 119 -2.70 10.49 -1.81
C LYS A 119 -2.05 9.64 -2.89
N GLY A 120 -2.84 8.77 -3.52
CA GLY A 120 -2.43 7.89 -4.59
C GLY A 120 -2.00 8.65 -5.84
N PRO A 121 -1.58 7.93 -6.89
CA PRO A 121 -1.19 8.52 -8.17
C PRO A 121 -2.41 8.98 -8.98
N TYR A 122 -3.29 9.78 -8.38
CA TYR A 122 -4.44 10.40 -9.02
C TYR A 122 -3.99 11.56 -9.90
N ARG A 123 -4.62 11.76 -11.06
CA ARG A 123 -4.29 12.90 -11.92
C ARG A 123 -4.47 14.24 -11.23
N ALA A 124 -5.43 14.39 -10.30
CA ALA A 124 -5.52 15.60 -9.49
C ALA A 124 -4.26 15.81 -8.63
N THR A 125 -3.81 14.78 -7.91
CA THR A 125 -2.60 14.82 -7.08
C THR A 125 -1.32 14.98 -7.92
N LEU A 126 -1.27 14.40 -9.12
CA LEU A 126 -0.14 14.53 -10.05
C LEU A 126 -0.08 15.92 -10.69
N HIS A 127 -1.23 16.50 -11.01
CA HIS A 127 -1.35 17.87 -11.50
C HIS A 127 -0.92 18.90 -10.44
N GLU A 128 -1.33 18.72 -9.17
CA GLU A 128 -0.83 19.52 -8.04
C GLU A 128 0.70 19.47 -7.91
N ARG A 129 1.32 18.34 -8.29
CA ARG A 129 2.77 18.13 -8.27
C ARG A 129 3.46 18.54 -9.58
N GLY A 130 2.71 19.03 -10.58
CA GLY A 130 3.23 19.42 -11.90
C GLY A 130 3.74 18.26 -12.75
N LEU A 131 3.27 17.03 -12.49
CA LEU A 131 3.66 15.82 -13.23
C LEU A 131 2.70 15.48 -14.38
N THR A 132 1.51 16.08 -14.41
CA THR A 132 0.51 15.93 -15.47
C THR A 132 -0.14 17.28 -15.76
N ASP A 133 -0.46 17.52 -17.04
CA ASP A 133 -1.08 18.78 -17.49
C ASP A 133 -2.56 18.89 -17.13
N THR A 134 -3.21 17.78 -16.74
CA THR A 134 -4.64 17.73 -16.43
C THR A 134 -4.92 16.98 -15.14
N ALA A 135 -5.95 17.42 -14.42
CA ALA A 135 -6.48 16.77 -13.21
C ALA A 135 -7.63 15.78 -13.50
N MET A 136 -8.07 15.67 -14.76
CA MET A 136 -9.24 14.91 -15.18
C MET A 136 -8.91 13.44 -15.46
N CYS A 137 -9.78 12.54 -15.02
CA CYS A 137 -9.75 11.11 -15.33
C CYS A 137 -10.13 10.89 -16.80
N ASP A 138 -9.81 9.72 -17.36
CA ASP A 138 -10.15 9.38 -18.75
C ASP A 138 -11.68 9.33 -18.98
N CYS A 139 -12.47 9.11 -17.92
CA CYS A 139 -13.93 9.20 -17.97
C CYS A 139 -14.48 10.65 -17.93
N GLY A 140 -13.61 11.67 -17.85
CA GLY A 140 -13.97 13.09 -17.90
C GLY A 140 -14.22 13.78 -16.55
N GLU A 141 -14.23 13.04 -15.44
CA GLU A 141 -14.44 13.58 -14.10
C GLU A 141 -13.11 13.93 -13.39
N VAL A 142 -13.15 14.78 -12.37
CA VAL A 142 -11.94 15.09 -11.58
C VAL A 142 -11.44 13.84 -10.85
N THR A 143 -10.14 13.55 -10.98
CA THR A 143 -9.60 12.30 -10.41
C THR A 143 -9.41 12.42 -8.90
N THR A 144 -10.38 11.95 -8.12
CA THR A 144 -10.27 11.77 -6.66
C THR A 144 -10.25 10.30 -6.28
N SER A 145 -9.85 9.99 -5.05
CA SER A 145 -9.93 8.60 -4.54
C SER A 145 -11.36 8.08 -4.51
N GLU A 146 -12.31 8.93 -4.16
CA GLU A 146 -13.74 8.60 -4.11
C GLU A 146 -14.26 8.32 -5.52
N HIS A 147 -13.92 9.18 -6.48
CA HIS A 147 -14.26 8.97 -7.87
C HIS A 147 -13.72 7.62 -8.37
N VAL A 148 -12.41 7.37 -8.26
CA VAL A 148 -11.79 6.14 -8.78
C VAL A 148 -12.33 4.89 -8.07
N VAL A 149 -12.57 4.94 -6.76
CA VAL A 149 -12.96 3.75 -5.98
C VAL A 149 -14.47 3.49 -6.00
N LEU A 150 -15.32 4.52 -6.09
CA LEU A 150 -16.78 4.41 -5.88
C LEU A 150 -17.63 4.76 -7.11
N GLU A 151 -17.17 5.66 -7.99
CA GLU A 151 -18.02 6.23 -9.07
C GLU A 151 -17.52 5.89 -10.49
N CYS A 152 -16.22 5.94 -10.74
CA CYS A 152 -15.58 5.76 -12.05
C CYS A 152 -16.04 4.49 -12.82
N PRO A 153 -16.58 4.64 -14.04
CA PRO A 153 -17.08 3.53 -14.85
C PRO A 153 -15.96 2.59 -15.33
N GLU A 154 -14.75 3.11 -15.56
CA GLU A 154 -13.57 2.30 -15.96
C GLU A 154 -13.17 1.28 -14.88
N THR A 155 -13.55 1.51 -13.63
CA THR A 155 -13.22 0.64 -12.49
C THR A 155 -14.41 -0.21 -12.02
N GLN A 156 -15.53 -0.17 -12.75
CA GLN A 156 -16.77 -0.82 -12.35
C GLN A 156 -16.62 -2.33 -12.21
N GLU A 157 -15.85 -2.97 -13.09
CA GLU A 157 -15.61 -4.42 -13.08
C GLU A 157 -15.08 -4.89 -11.72
N ILE A 158 -14.13 -4.14 -11.14
CA ILE A 158 -13.52 -4.43 -9.84
C ILE A 158 -14.55 -4.40 -8.71
N ARG A 159 -15.45 -3.41 -8.73
CA ARG A 159 -16.45 -3.21 -7.67
C ARG A 159 -17.47 -4.33 -7.63
N THR A 160 -17.72 -4.91 -8.79
CA THR A 160 -18.65 -6.04 -8.94
C THR A 160 -18.00 -7.39 -8.65
N LEU A 161 -16.68 -7.45 -8.42
CA LEU A 161 -16.00 -8.70 -8.13
C LEU A 161 -16.46 -9.28 -6.78
N PRO A 162 -16.78 -10.59 -6.71
CA PRO A 162 -17.10 -11.25 -5.46
C PRO A 162 -15.92 -11.23 -4.49
N GLN A 163 -16.20 -11.09 -3.19
CA GLN A 163 -15.22 -10.92 -2.11
C GLN A 163 -14.16 -12.04 -2.01
N LYS A 164 -14.45 -13.23 -2.54
CA LYS A 164 -13.51 -14.36 -2.64
C LYS A 164 -12.45 -14.16 -3.74
N GLU A 165 -12.78 -13.45 -4.82
CA GLU A 165 -11.83 -13.06 -5.86
C GLU A 165 -11.04 -11.81 -5.44
N ILE A 166 -11.62 -10.94 -4.62
CA ILE A 166 -10.91 -9.79 -4.02
C ILE A 166 -9.76 -10.25 -3.09
N GLN A 167 -9.89 -11.42 -2.45
CA GLN A 167 -8.78 -12.01 -1.68
C GLN A 167 -7.63 -12.52 -2.57
N GLY A 168 -7.89 -12.78 -3.86
CA GLY A 168 -6.91 -13.23 -4.85
C GLY A 168 -6.38 -12.13 -5.78
N ILE A 169 -7.18 -11.07 -5.99
CA ILE A 169 -6.86 -9.94 -6.86
C ILE A 169 -6.57 -8.73 -5.97
N MET A 170 -5.30 -8.35 -5.89
CA MET A 170 -4.95 -7.05 -5.31
C MET A 170 -5.64 -5.94 -6.10
N VAL A 171 -6.30 -5.02 -5.39
CA VAL A 171 -6.82 -3.74 -5.89
C VAL A 171 -5.79 -2.96 -6.74
N GLY A 172 -4.50 -3.28 -6.60
CA GLY A 172 -3.41 -2.70 -7.40
C GLY A 172 -3.29 -3.17 -8.85
N ASN A 173 -3.95 -4.26 -9.28
CA ASN A 173 -3.81 -4.75 -10.66
C ASN A 173 -4.64 -3.99 -11.69
N ILE A 174 -5.62 -3.18 -11.28
CA ILE A 174 -6.53 -2.52 -12.23
C ILE A 174 -6.18 -1.05 -12.49
N LEU A 175 -5.36 -0.41 -11.65
CA LEU A 175 -4.97 1.00 -11.86
C LEU A 175 -3.82 1.21 -12.86
N ARG A 176 -3.26 0.15 -13.44
CA ARG A 176 -2.24 0.23 -14.50
C ARG A 176 -2.35 -0.96 -15.46
N ASP A 177 -3.13 -0.77 -16.51
CA ASP A 177 -2.78 -1.37 -17.79
C ASP A 177 -1.74 -0.46 -18.47
N PRO A 178 -0.47 -0.89 -18.59
CA PRO A 178 0.55 -0.11 -19.28
C PRO A 178 0.29 0.02 -20.79
N GLU A 179 -0.63 -0.77 -21.37
CA GLU A 179 -1.01 -0.71 -22.79
C GLU A 179 -1.90 0.49 -23.14
N LYS A 180 -2.45 1.21 -22.16
CA LYS A 180 -3.31 2.40 -22.39
C LYS A 180 -2.54 3.73 -22.46
N PHE A 181 -1.19 3.72 -22.42
CA PHE A 181 -0.34 4.92 -22.45
C PHE A 181 0.41 5.13 -23.78
N HIS A 182 -0.21 4.76 -24.91
CA HIS A 182 0.20 5.19 -26.25
C HIS A 182 -0.79 6.20 -26.82
#